data_AF-A0A2R5LCE6-F1
#
_entry.id   AF-A0A2R5LCE6-F1
#
_cell.length_a   1.000
_cell.length_b   1.000
_cell.length_c   1.000
_cell.angle_alpha   90.00
_cell.angle_beta   90.00
_cell.angle_gamma   90.00
#
_symmetry.space_group_name_H-M   'P 1'
#
loop_
_entity.id
_entity.type
_entity.pdbx_description
1 polymer ?
#
loop_
_entity_poly.entity_id
_entity_poly.type
_entity_poly.pdbx_seq_one_letter_code
_entity_poly.pdbx_strand_id
1 'polypeptide(L)' 'LGRVRTAERYSMYQRTQLEQEYQRSRFISYERKLMIAQRLGLSERQVQFWFQNRRNKEKRMIQRQNSELHVRLL' A
#
# COMPACT_ATOMS: atom_id res chain seq x y z
N LEU A 1 -13.66 13.86 12.81
CA LEU A 1 -13.20 12.51 13.22
C LEU A 1 -11.77 12.30 12.72
N GLY A 2 -10.79 12.49 13.60
CA GLY A 2 -9.37 12.55 13.23
C GLY A 2 -8.86 11.23 12.65
N ARG A 3 -8.09 11.30 11.56
CA ARG A 3 -7.32 10.16 11.06
C ARG A 3 -6.27 9.81 12.12
N VAL A 4 -6.58 8.86 12.99
CA VAL A 4 -5.59 8.23 13.87
C VAL A 4 -4.53 7.62 12.97
N ARG A 5 -3.37 8.28 12.88
CA ARG A 5 -2.19 7.77 12.19
C ARG A 5 -1.63 6.63 13.02
N THR A 6 -2.20 5.45 12.83
CA THR A 6 -1.68 4.18 13.37
C THR A 6 -0.44 3.80 12.56
N ALA A 7 0.69 4.42 12.87
CA ALA A 7 1.99 3.98 12.38
C ALA A 7 2.31 2.53 12.83
N GLU A 8 1.56 1.98 13.78
CA GLU A 8 1.72 0.65 14.37
C GLU A 8 0.70 -0.39 13.89
N ARG A 9 0.14 -0.25 12.68
CA ARG A 9 -0.89 -1.20 12.21
C ARG A 9 -0.36 -2.54 11.66
N TYR A 10 0.91 -2.60 11.27
CA TYR A 10 1.53 -3.80 10.66
C TYR A 10 3.00 -3.95 11.12
N SER A 11 3.41 -5.18 11.42
CA SER A 11 4.82 -5.50 11.72
C SER A 11 5.73 -5.23 10.52
N MET A 12 7.05 -5.20 10.74
CA MET A 12 8.01 -5.07 9.63
C MET A 12 7.87 -6.21 8.62
N TYR A 13 7.74 -7.46 9.11
CA TYR A 13 7.54 -8.64 8.26
C TYR A 13 6.27 -8.51 7.40
N GLN A 14 5.14 -8.11 7.99
CA GLN A 14 3.88 -7.93 7.27
C GLN A 14 4.01 -6.87 6.18
N ARG A 15 4.65 -5.72 6.48
CA ARG A 15 4.90 -4.65 5.49
C ARG A 15 5.76 -5.15 4.33
N THR A 16 6.85 -5.85 4.62
CA THR A 16 7.74 -6.38 3.58
C THR A 16 7.02 -7.36 2.67
N GLN A 17 6.24 -8.30 3.23
CA GLN A 17 5.48 -9.26 2.42
C GLN A 17 4.40 -8.59 1.56
N LEU A 18 3.70 -7.58 2.10
CA LEU A 18 2.70 -6.82 1.35
C LEU A 18 3.34 -6.00 0.20
N GLU A 19 4.49 -5.37 0.43
CA GLU A 19 5.23 -4.67 -0.64
C GLU A 19 5.76 -5.62 -1.72
N GLN A 20 6.31 -6.79 -1.33
CA GLN A 20 6.75 -7.79 -2.30
C GLN A 20 5.60 -8.23 -3.21
N GLU A 21 4.41 -8.44 -2.66
CA GLU A 21 3.24 -8.82 -3.46
C GLU A 21 2.70 -7.66 -4.31
N TYR A 22 2.77 -6.42 -3.82
CA TYR A 22 2.44 -5.23 -4.60
C TYR A 22 3.36 -5.04 -5.81
N GLN A 23 4.65 -5.35 -5.66
CA GLN A 23 5.62 -5.30 -6.76
C GLN A 23 5.29 -6.32 -7.86
N ARG A 24 4.75 -7.49 -7.49
CA ARG A 24 4.29 -8.49 -8.47
C ARG A 24 3.00 -8.05 -9.16
N SER A 25 2.05 -7.48 -8.41
CA SER A 25 0.83 -6.90 -8.98
C SER A 25 0.28 -5.76 -8.12
N ARG A 26 0.02 -4.61 -8.75
CA ARG A 26 -0.59 -3.44 -8.09
C ARG A 26 -2.05 -3.67 -7.64
N PHE A 27 -2.68 -4.73 -8.15
CA PHE A 27 -4.03 -5.15 -7.80
C PHE A 27 -4.02 -6.60 -7.32
N ILE A 28 -4.57 -6.83 -6.15
CA ILE A 28 -4.63 -8.17 -5.57
C ILE A 28 -5.87 -8.91 -6.04
N SER A 29 -5.69 -10.14 -6.55
CA SER A 29 -6.81 -11.03 -6.86
C SER A 29 -7.45 -11.58 -5.58
N TYR A 30 -8.66 -12.12 -5.68
CA TYR A 30 -9.36 -12.71 -4.55
C TYR A 30 -8.55 -13.84 -3.88
N GLU A 31 -8.04 -14.78 -4.68
CA GLU A 31 -7.26 -15.92 -4.20
C GLU A 31 -5.97 -15.48 -3.48
N ARG A 32 -5.23 -14.52 -4.06
CA ARG A 32 -4.01 -14.01 -3.41
C ARG A 32 -4.32 -13.26 -2.12
N LYS A 33 -5.43 -12.52 -2.09
CA LYS A 33 -5.88 -11.80 -0.89
C LYS A 33 -6.17 -12.76 0.26
N LEU A 34 -6.88 -13.86 -0.01
CA LEU A 34 -7.12 -14.92 0.96
C LEU A 34 -5.81 -15.52 1.49
N MET A 35 -4.90 -15.91 0.59
CA MET A 35 -3.63 -16.53 1.01
C MET A 35 -2.76 -15.59 1.83
N ILE A 36 -2.63 -14.32 1.41
CA ILE A 36 -1.83 -13.33 2.14
C ILE A 36 -2.45 -13.03 3.49
N ALA A 37 -3.77 -12.91 3.57
CA ALA A 37 -4.49 -12.69 4.82
C ALA A 37 -4.18 -13.80 5.83
N GLN A 38 -4.33 -15.07 5.43
CA GLN A 38 -4.01 -16.22 6.26
C GLN A 38 -2.52 -16.24 6.67
N ARG A 39 -1.61 -16.13 5.70
CA ARG A 39 -0.16 -16.21 5.96
C ARG A 39 0.36 -15.11 6.89
N LEU A 40 -0.22 -13.91 6.82
CA LEU A 40 0.23 -12.76 7.60
C LEU A 40 -0.57 -12.53 8.88
N GLY A 41 -1.58 -13.37 9.17
CA GLY A 41 -2.48 -13.16 10.31
C GLY A 41 -3.28 -11.86 10.21
N LEU A 42 -3.71 -11.49 9.00
CA LEU A 42 -4.48 -10.29 8.71
C LEU A 42 -5.87 -10.68 8.19
N SER A 43 -6.84 -9.79 8.34
CA SER A 43 -8.12 -9.91 7.62
C SER A 43 -7.94 -9.57 6.14
N GLU A 44 -8.75 -10.19 5.27
CA GLU A 44 -8.82 -9.82 3.85
C GLU A 44 -9.09 -8.32 3.65
N ARG A 45 -9.91 -7.72 4.52
CA ARG A 45 -10.22 -6.29 4.49
C ARG A 45 -8.99 -5.43 4.76
N GLN A 46 -8.14 -5.82 5.72
CA GLN A 46 -6.86 -5.14 5.96
C GLN A 46 -5.95 -5.22 4.75
N VAL A 47 -5.85 -6.39 4.11
CA VAL A 47 -5.05 -6.56 2.88
C VAL A 47 -5.61 -5.68 1.76
N GLN A 48 -6.93 -5.70 1.53
CA GLN A 48 -7.59 -4.87 0.53
C GLN A 48 -7.33 -3.36 0.76
N PHE A 49 -7.50 -2.88 1.99
CA PHE A 49 -7.25 -1.48 2.34
C PHE A 49 -5.77 -1.11 2.23
N TRP A 50 -4.86 -2.02 2.57
CA TRP A 50 -3.45 -1.78 2.38
C TRP A 50 -3.11 -1.58 0.89
N PHE A 51 -3.61 -2.44 -0.01
CA PHE A 51 -3.41 -2.30 -1.46
C PHE A 51 -4.01 -0.99 -2.01
N GLN A 52 -5.20 -0.61 -1.56
CA GLN A 52 -5.81 0.68 -1.92
C GLN A 52 -4.96 1.87 -1.46
N ASN A 53 -4.51 1.86 -0.20
CA ASN A 53 -3.65 2.90 0.35
C ASN A 53 -2.30 2.97 -0.35
N ARG A 54 -1.75 1.82 -0.74
CA ARG A 54 -0.47 1.71 -1.44
C ARG A 54 -0.54 2.31 -2.85
N ARG A 55 -1.62 2.07 -3.60
CA ARG A 55 -1.89 2.75 -4.89
C ARG A 55 -2.04 4.26 -4.71
N ASN A 56 -2.79 4.69 -3.69
CA ASN A 56 -2.95 6.12 -3.39
C ASN A 56 -1.63 6.79 -2.99
N LYS A 57 -0.72 6.06 -2.35
CA LYS A 57 0.63 6.54 -2.04
C LYS A 57 1.47 6.70 -3.31
N GLU A 58 1.46 5.69 -4.20
CA GLU A 58 2.14 5.75 -5.50
C GLU A 58 1.66 6.93 -6.34
N LYS A 59 0.33 7.11 -6.48
CA LYS A 59 -0.25 8.25 -7.21
C LYS A 59 0.22 9.60 -6.65
N ARG A 60 0.24 9.76 -5.32
CA ARG A 60 0.71 10.99 -4.66
C ARG A 60 2.20 11.24 -4.88
N MET A 61 3.02 10.19 -4.91
CA MET A 61 4.46 10.30 -5.18
C MET A 61 4.71 10.78 -6.61
N ILE A 62 4.03 10.20 -7.60
CA ILE A 62 4.13 10.61 -9.01
C ILE A 62 3.68 12.07 -9.18
N GLN A 63 2.55 12.45 -8.57
CA GLN A 63 2.06 13.82 -8.66
C GLN A 63 3.05 14.83 -8.06
N ARG A 64 3.65 14.50 -6.91
CA ARG A 64 4.68 15.32 -6.28
C ARG A 64 5.93 15.44 -7.16
N GLN A 65 6.41 14.34 -7.74
CA GLN A 65 7.55 14.37 -8.66
C GLN A 65 7.27 15.24 -9.88
N ASN A 66 6.07 15.15 -10.47
CA ASN A 66 5.70 15.99 -11.61
C ASN A 66 5.64 17.48 -11.23
N SER A 67 5.13 17.81 -10.05
CA SER A 67 5.15 19.19 -9.53
C SER A 67 6.56 19.70 -9.29
N GLU A 68 7.44 18.89 -8.70
CA GLU A 68 8.85 19.25 -8.48
C GLU A 68 9.61 19.42 -9.80
N LEU A 69 9.36 18.58 -10.80
CA LEU A 69 9.91 18.73 -12.15
C LEU A 69 9.42 20.02 -12.81
N HIS A 70 8.12 20.33 -12.71
CA HIS A 70 7.56 21.56 -13.25
C HIS A 70 8.22 22.81 -12.64
N VAL A 71 8.41 22.84 -11.31
CA VAL A 71 9.10 23.94 -10.63
C VAL A 71 10.57 24.07 -11.07
N ARG A 72 11.26 22.97 -11.34
CA ARG A 72 12.67 22.99 -11.78
C ARG A 72 12.87 23.43 -13.22
N LEU A 73 11.82 23.39 -14.05
CA LEU A 73 11.85 23.75 -15.46
C LEU A 73 11.36 25.20 -15.72
N LEU A 74 10.99 25.92 -14.66
CA LEU A 74 10.68 27.36 -14.66
C LEU A 74 11.90 28.14 -14.12
#